data_AF-A0A971V623-F1
#
_entry.id   AF-A0A971V623-F1
#
_cell.length_a   1.000
_cell.length_b   1.000
_cell.length_c   1.000
_cell.angle_alpha   90.00
_cell.angle_beta   90.00
_cell.angle_gamma   90.00
#
_symmetry.space_group_name_H-M   'P 1'
#
loop_
_entity.id
_entity.type
_entity.pdbx_description
1 polymer ?
#
loop_
_entity_poly.entity_id
_entity_poly.type
_entity_poly.pdbx_seq_one_letter_code
_entity_poly.pdbx_strand_id
1 'polypeptide(L)'
;LNTRILNLGTYVKREFKKLYIAYKADTNFVDVVIQNSRLRLAINMKFADVIDPKGICKDITGVGRWGNGDVEIGLDSLDILDDVMEVIEQAFRLQDVE
;
A
#
# COMPACT_ATOMS: atom_id res chain seq x y z
N LEU A 1 5.94 -8.77 5.30
CA LEU A 1 4.98 -7.69 5.00
C LEU A 1 4.10 -7.34 6.21
N ASN A 2 3.14 -8.18 6.62
CA ASN A 2 2.19 -7.87 7.71
C ASN A 2 2.82 -7.25 8.97
N THR A 3 3.83 -7.91 9.55
CA THR A 3 4.50 -7.42 10.76
C THR A 3 5.15 -6.06 10.56
N ARG A 4 5.74 -5.81 9.38
CA ARG A 4 6.37 -4.52 9.08
C ARG A 4 5.34 -3.39 9.01
N ILE A 5 4.19 -3.64 8.38
CA ILE A 5 3.12 -2.64 8.28
C ILE A 5 2.54 -2.33 9.68
N LEU A 6 2.28 -3.35 10.50
CA LEU A 6 1.78 -3.17 11.87
C LEU A 6 2.78 -2.46 12.79
N ASN A 7 4.09 -2.53 12.48
CA ASN A 7 5.13 -1.86 13.24
C ASN A 7 5.35 -0.40 12.82
N LEU A 8 4.63 0.12 11.82
CA LEU A 8 4.71 1.55 11.44
C LEU A 8 4.14 2.47 12.54
N GLY A 9 3.18 1.99 13.32
CA GLY A 9 2.61 2.73 14.44
C GLY A 9 1.73 1.86 15.33
N THR A 10 1.68 2.15 16.62
CA THR A 10 0.90 1.38 17.61
C THR A 10 -0.61 1.43 17.37
N TYR A 11 -1.08 2.45 16.66
CA TYR A 11 -2.47 2.66 16.30
C TYR A 11 -2.85 2.08 14.92
N VAL A 12 -1.89 1.51 14.18
CA VAL A 12 -2.16 0.87 12.89
C VAL A 12 -3.05 -0.36 13.09
N LYS A 13 -4.16 -0.42 12.35
CA LYS A 13 -5.13 -1.52 12.39
C LYS A 13 -5.12 -2.28 11.08
N ARG A 14 -5.41 -3.58 11.19
CA ARG A 14 -5.63 -4.48 10.05
C ARG A 14 -7.06 -4.98 10.04
N GLU A 15 -7.75 -4.82 8.92
CA GLU A 15 -9.12 -5.30 8.72
C GLU A 15 -9.19 -6.29 7.55
N PHE A 16 -9.83 -7.44 7.78
CA PHE A 16 -10.09 -8.41 6.72
C PHE A 16 -11.40 -8.08 6.02
N LYS A 17 -11.34 -7.81 4.71
CA LYS A 17 -12.51 -7.64 3.84
C LYS A 17 -12.66 -8.88 2.96
N LYS A 18 -13.81 -8.98 2.28
CA LYS A 18 -14.11 -10.14 1.41
C LYS A 18 -13.04 -10.39 0.34
N LEU A 19 -12.44 -9.33 -0.22
CA LEU A 19 -11.51 -9.43 -1.36
C LEU A 19 -10.09 -8.94 -1.06
N TYR A 20 -9.86 -8.29 0.08
CA TYR A 20 -8.58 -7.67 0.41
C TYR A 20 -8.40 -7.52 1.92
N ILE A 21 -7.17 -7.25 2.33
CA ILE A 21 -6.80 -6.90 3.70
C ILE A 21 -6.45 -5.42 3.71
N ALA A 22 -7.17 -4.62 4.50
CA ALA A 22 -6.92 -3.20 4.65
C ALA A 22 -5.99 -2.95 5.84
N TYR A 23 -4.98 -2.10 5.66
CA TYR A 23 -4.20 -1.53 6.75
C TYR A 23 -4.52 -0.04 6.87
N LYS A 24 -4.80 0.39 8.11
CA LYS A 24 -5.44 1.66 8.40
C LYS A 24 -4.75 2.39 9.54
N ALA A 25 -4.56 3.70 9.34
CA ALA A 25 -4.36 4.67 10.41
C ALA A 25 -5.74 5.33 10.63
N ASP A 26 -5.89 6.59 10.24
CA ASP A 26 -7.20 7.25 10.15
C ASP A 26 -8.06 6.65 9.04
N THR A 27 -7.45 6.43 7.86
CA THR A 27 -8.09 5.78 6.72
C THR A 27 -7.21 4.64 6.20
N ASN A 28 -7.63 3.94 5.14
CA ASN A 28 -6.77 2.93 4.51
C ASN A 28 -5.54 3.63 3.92
N PHE A 29 -4.34 3.17 4.21
CA PHE A 29 -3.12 3.63 3.53
C PHE A 29 -2.56 2.57 2.58
N VAL A 30 -2.83 1.29 2.85
CA VAL A 30 -2.56 0.20 1.91
C VAL A 30 -3.62 -0.90 2.00
N ASP A 31 -4.11 -1.33 0.83
CA ASP A 31 -4.95 -2.51 0.68
C ASP A 31 -4.16 -3.62 -0.01
N VAL A 32 -4.17 -4.82 0.57
CA VAL A 32 -3.46 -6.00 0.06
C VAL A 32 -4.46 -6.99 -0.51
N VAL A 33 -4.38 -7.22 -1.82
CA VAL A 33 -5.14 -8.23 -2.54
C VAL A 33 -4.25 -9.44 -2.78
N ILE A 34 -4.66 -10.59 -2.26
CA ILE A 34 -3.95 -11.85 -2.48
C ILE A 34 -4.35 -12.39 -3.86
N GLN A 35 -3.38 -12.57 -4.76
CA GLN A 35 -3.58 -13.21 -6.05
C GLN A 35 -2.87 -14.58 -6.08
N ASN A 36 -3.15 -15.39 -7.09
CA ASN A 36 -2.60 -16.75 -7.19
C ASN A 36 -1.06 -16.80 -7.23
N SER A 37 -0.39 -15.75 -7.74
CA SER A 37 1.06 -15.73 -7.95
C SER A 37 1.81 -14.61 -7.23
N ARG A 38 1.10 -13.62 -6.67
CA ARG A 38 1.70 -12.45 -6.03
C ARG A 38 0.71 -11.72 -5.13
N LEU A 39 1.21 -10.79 -4.33
CA LEU A 39 0.37 -9.79 -3.67
C LEU A 39 0.24 -8.56 -4.58
N ARG A 40 -0.97 -8.02 -4.68
CA ARG A 40 -1.23 -6.74 -5.33
C ARG A 40 -1.59 -5.73 -4.26
N LEU A 41 -0.78 -4.69 -4.14
CA LEU A 41 -0.95 -3.64 -3.17
C LEU A 41 -1.54 -2.43 -3.87
N ALA A 42 -2.66 -1.92 -3.36
CA ALA A 42 -3.17 -0.60 -3.71
C ALA A 42 -2.73 0.36 -2.62
N ILE A 43 -1.94 1.37 -2.98
CA ILE A 43 -1.39 2.36 -2.06
C ILE A 43 -2.25 3.63 -2.15
N ASN A 44 -2.78 4.08 -1.01
CA ASN A 44 -3.70 5.22 -0.98
C ASN A 44 -2.93 6.56 -0.97
N MET A 45 -2.38 6.92 -2.12
CA MET A 45 -1.79 8.23 -2.41
C MET A 45 -1.88 8.54 -3.91
N LYS A 46 -1.68 9.80 -4.30
CA LYS A 46 -1.61 10.18 -5.71
C LYS A 46 -0.32 9.66 -6.33
N PHE A 47 -0.38 9.16 -7.56
CA PHE A 47 0.81 8.67 -8.27
C PHE A 47 1.87 9.77 -8.46
N ALA A 48 1.42 11.00 -8.72
CA ALA A 48 2.31 12.15 -8.91
C ALA A 48 3.12 12.53 -7.65
N ASP A 49 2.68 12.12 -6.47
CA ASP A 49 3.33 12.45 -5.19
C ASP A 49 4.28 11.34 -4.71
N VAL A 50 4.34 10.20 -5.41
CA VAL A 50 5.18 9.06 -5.01
C VAL A 50 6.65 9.33 -5.32
N ILE A 51 7.50 9.12 -4.32
CA ILE A 51 8.94 9.02 -4.52
C ILE A 51 9.26 7.55 -4.81
N ASP A 52 9.42 7.21 -6.08
CA ASP A 52 9.72 5.85 -6.56
C ASP A 52 10.96 5.84 -7.47
N PRO A 53 12.18 5.83 -6.91
CA PRO A 53 13.42 5.80 -7.70
C PRO A 53 13.65 4.46 -8.42
N LYS A 54 12.88 3.41 -8.07
CA LYS A 54 13.01 2.06 -8.62
C LYS A 54 12.00 1.76 -9.73
N GLY A 55 11.00 2.61 -9.91
CA GLY A 55 9.95 2.42 -10.90
C GLY A 55 9.06 1.20 -10.61
N ILE A 56 8.88 0.85 -9.34
CA ILE A 56 8.05 -0.30 -8.92
C ILE A 56 6.55 0.03 -8.86
N CYS A 57 6.21 1.32 -8.87
CA CYS A 57 4.85 1.81 -8.83
C CYS A 57 4.24 1.88 -10.22
N LYS A 58 2.98 1.44 -10.30
CA LYS A 58 2.15 1.60 -11.50
C LYS A 58 1.08 2.66 -11.24
N ASP A 59 1.01 3.62 -12.15
CA ASP A 59 -0.10 4.58 -12.20
C ASP A 59 -1.39 3.87 -12.59
N ILE A 60 -2.37 3.95 -11.71
CA ILE A 60 -3.71 3.41 -11.91
C ILE A 60 -4.78 4.50 -11.79
N THR A 61 -4.40 5.77 -11.90
CA THR A 61 -5.31 6.92 -11.94
C THR A 61 -6.38 6.71 -13.02
N GLY A 62 -7.65 6.87 -12.67
CA GLY A 62 -8.77 6.72 -13.62
C GLY A 62 -9.06 5.29 -14.06
N VAL A 63 -8.34 4.28 -13.55
CA VAL A 63 -8.68 2.87 -13.77
C VAL A 63 -9.84 2.53 -12.84
N GLY A 64 -11.04 2.35 -13.40
CA GLY A 64 -12.26 2.05 -12.65
C GLY A 64 -12.11 0.86 -11.71
N ARG A 65 -11.95 1.13 -10.42
CA ARG A 65 -11.64 0.15 -9.37
C ARG A 65 -12.36 0.52 -8.08
N TRP A 66 -12.61 -0.50 -7.27
CA TRP A 66 -13.07 -0.34 -5.90
C TRP A 66 -11.83 -0.20 -5.01
N GLY A 67 -11.53 1.01 -4.55
CA GLY A 67 -10.38 1.29 -3.70
C GLY A 67 -10.02 2.77 -3.70
N ASN A 68 -9.15 3.16 -2.76
CA ASN A 68 -8.62 4.51 -2.65
C ASN A 68 -7.16 4.52 -3.12
N GLY A 69 -6.76 5.57 -3.84
CA GLY A 69 -5.40 5.77 -4.32
C GLY A 69 -5.17 5.48 -5.79
N ASP A 70 -4.07 6.03 -6.29
CA ASP A 70 -3.69 6.02 -7.70
C ASP A 70 -2.49 5.12 -7.98
N VAL A 71 -2.01 4.37 -6.99
CA VAL A 71 -0.74 3.63 -7.04
C VAL A 71 -0.97 2.14 -6.81
N GLU A 72 -0.44 1.32 -7.70
CA GLU A 72 -0.40 -0.14 -7.56
C GLU A 72 1.04 -0.65 -7.52
N ILE A 73 1.32 -1.60 -6.62
CA ILE A 73 2.59 -2.33 -6.57
C ILE A 73 2.29 -3.83 -6.59
N GLY A 74 3.05 -4.59 -7.39
CA GLY A 74 3.07 -6.04 -7.34
C GLY A 74 4.22 -6.52 -6.46
N LEU A 75 3.93 -7.32 -5.44
CA LEU A 75 4.94 -7.97 -4.59
C LEU A 75 4.96 -9.47 -4.89
N ASP A 76 5.93 -9.89 -5.69
CA ASP A 76 6.15 -11.28 -6.14
C ASP A 76 7.42 -11.93 -5.59
N SER A 77 8.39 -11.13 -5.13
CA SER A 77 9.59 -11.58 -4.40
C SER A 77 9.80 -10.79 -3.11
N LEU A 78 10.52 -11.38 -2.16
CA LEU A 78 10.97 -10.68 -0.95
C LEU A 78 12.10 -9.68 -1.22
N ASP A 79 12.78 -9.77 -2.37
CA ASP A 79 13.92 -8.91 -2.71
C ASP A 79 13.53 -7.43 -2.82
N ILE A 80 12.29 -7.15 -3.22
CA ILE A 80 11.75 -5.80 -3.35
C ILE A 80 10.99 -5.34 -2.10
N LEU A 81 10.97 -6.15 -1.03
CA LEU A 81 10.14 -5.87 0.15
C LEU A 81 10.51 -4.54 0.81
N ASP A 82 11.80 -4.18 0.82
CA ASP A 82 12.25 -2.89 1.36
C ASP A 82 11.73 -1.73 0.53
N ASP A 83 11.89 -1.77 -0.80
CA ASP A 83 11.38 -0.74 -1.72
C ASP A 83 9.84 -0.60 -1.60
N VAL A 84 9.11 -1.72 -1.51
CA VAL A 84 7.65 -1.70 -1.29
C VAL A 84 7.29 -1.05 0.05
N MET A 85 8.05 -1.33 1.11
CA MET A 85 7.78 -0.75 2.43
C MET A 85 8.07 0.75 2.48
N GLU A 86 9.07 1.24 1.75
CA GLU A 86 9.33 2.68 1.61
C GLU A 86 8.13 3.41 1.01
N VAL A 87 7.48 2.83 -0.01
CA VAL A 87 6.27 3.43 -0.60
C VAL A 87 5.05 3.33 0.32
N ILE A 88 4.86 2.22 1.03
CA ILE A 88 3.79 2.08 2.03
C ILE A 88 3.95 3.13 3.14
N GLU A 89 5.19 3.37 3.58
CA GLU A 89 5.48 4.34 4.63
C GLU A 89 5.18 5.78 4.18
N GLN A 90 5.42 6.13 2.91
CA GLN A 90 5.00 7.42 2.34
C GLN A 90 3.48 7.62 2.50
N ALA A 91 2.67 6.63 2.11
CA ALA A 91 1.21 6.74 2.23
C ALA A 91 0.71 6.75 3.68
N PHE A 92 1.41 6.05 4.59
CA PHE A 92 1.13 6.12 6.02
C PHE A 92 1.40 7.54 6.58
N ARG A 93 2.56 8.12 6.27
CA ARG A 93 2.96 9.47 6.73
C ARG A 93 2.06 10.59 6.22
N LEU A 94 1.39 10.41 5.08
CA LEU A 94 0.39 11.37 4.59
C LEU A 94 -0.85 11.47 5.50
N GLN A 95 -1.10 10.45 6.31
CA GLN A 95 -2.21 10.41 7.26
C GLN A 95 -1.77 10.80 8.68
N ASP A 96 -0.49 10.64 8.98
CA ASP A 96 0.14 11.03 10.25
C ASP A 96 0.50 12.52 10.21
N VAL A 97 -0.52 13.37 10.28
CA VAL A 97 -0.35 14.82 10.43
C VAL A 97 -0.48 15.14 11.91
N GLU A 98 0.64 15.45 12.57
CA GLU A 98 0.63 16.19 13.85
C GLU A 98 0.00 17.58 13.68
#